data_AF-A0A956U2C0-F1
#
_entry.id   AF-A0A956U2C0-F1
#
_cell.length_a   1.000
_cell.length_b   1.000
_cell.length_c   1.000
_cell.angle_alpha   90.00
_cell.angle_beta   90.00
_cell.angle_gamma   90.00
#
_symmetry.space_group_name_H-M   'P 1'
#
loop_
_entity.id
_entity.type
_entity.pdbx_description
1 polymer ?
#
loop_
_entity_poly.entity_id
_entity_poly.type
_entity_poly.pdbx_seq_one_letter_code
_entity_poly.pdbx_strand_id
1 'polypeptide(L)'
;TFDKYIWQFVGHAPIQNSRKSLKEIPPKSGESDAMSKDMKKRGFSFVGSTICYAFMQAAGMVNDHVVDCFRYEEVKRMSGKSA
;
A
#
# COMPACT_ATOMS: atom_id res chain seq x y z
N THR A 1 5.54 -3.78 17.42
CA THR A 1 4.09 -3.56 17.31
C THR A 1 3.64 -3.94 15.90
N PHE A 2 2.34 -4.09 15.65
CA PHE A 2 1.84 -4.49 14.32
C PHE A 2 2.08 -3.42 13.25
N ASP A 3 1.96 -2.13 13.61
CA ASP A 3 2.25 -0.99 12.73
C ASP A 3 3.69 -1.03 12.20
N LYS A 4 4.71 -1.11 13.06
CA LYS A 4 6.11 -1.24 12.64
C LYS A 4 6.32 -2.45 11.72
N TYR A 5 5.64 -3.56 11.98
CA TYR A 5 5.74 -4.76 11.16
C TYR A 5 5.15 -4.56 9.77
N ILE A 6 3.95 -3.99 9.62
CA ILE A 6 3.35 -3.79 8.29
C ILE A 6 4.09 -2.70 7.50
N TRP A 7 4.50 -1.61 8.16
CA TRP A 7 5.15 -0.48 7.49
C TRP A 7 6.55 -0.81 6.96
N GLN A 8 7.20 -1.87 7.44
CA GLN A 8 8.50 -2.31 6.93
C GLN A 8 8.45 -2.68 5.44
N PHE A 9 7.31 -3.18 4.94
CA PHE A 9 7.17 -3.65 3.56
C PHE A 9 7.18 -2.51 2.53
N VAL A 10 7.03 -1.26 2.99
CA VAL A 10 7.13 -0.05 2.16
C VAL A 10 8.28 0.87 2.62
N GLY A 11 9.25 0.33 3.37
CA GLY A 11 10.38 1.13 3.87
C GLY A 11 9.96 2.24 4.84
N HIS A 12 8.86 2.04 5.56
CA HIS A 12 8.30 3.00 6.52
C HIS A 12 7.84 4.35 5.92
N ALA A 13 7.67 4.42 4.60
CA ALA A 13 7.14 5.60 3.91
C ALA A 13 6.05 5.20 2.91
N PRO A 14 4.98 5.99 2.74
CA PRO A 14 3.97 5.69 1.73
C PRO A 14 4.57 5.72 0.31
N ILE A 15 4.23 4.70 -0.50
CA ILE A 15 4.57 4.69 -1.93
C ILE A 15 3.62 5.64 -2.66
N GLN A 16 4.19 6.60 -3.39
CA GLN A 16 3.43 7.58 -4.18
C GLN A 16 3.47 7.19 -5.66
N ASN A 17 2.36 6.68 -6.19
CA ASN A 17 2.23 6.40 -7.62
C ASN A 17 1.66 7.63 -8.36
N SER A 18 1.67 7.60 -9.69
CA SER A 18 1.09 8.65 -10.54
C SER A 18 0.32 8.04 -11.71
N ARG A 19 -0.58 7.10 -11.40
CA ARG A 19 -1.40 6.37 -12.38
C ARG A 19 -2.42 7.29 -13.01
N LYS A 20 -2.60 7.21 -14.33
CA LYS A 20 -3.57 8.07 -15.05
C LYS A 20 -4.96 7.48 -15.09
N SER A 21 -5.10 6.18 -14.86
CA SER A 21 -6.38 5.48 -14.91
C SER A 21 -6.38 4.25 -14.00
N LEU A 22 -7.59 3.81 -13.61
CA LEU A 22 -7.76 2.61 -12.78
C LEU A 22 -7.20 1.34 -13.44
N LYS A 23 -7.12 1.30 -14.78
CA LYS A 23 -6.59 0.17 -15.53
C LYS A 23 -5.08 -0.01 -15.35
N GLU A 24 -4.36 1.04 -14.94
CA GLU A 24 -2.93 0.99 -14.68
C GLU A 24 -2.60 0.54 -13.26
N ILE A 25 -3.60 0.41 -12.38
CA ILE A 25 -3.43 -0.09 -11.03
C ILE A 25 -3.31 -1.62 -11.11
N PRO A 26 -2.17 -2.20 -10.74
CA PRO A 26 -2.02 -3.65 -10.78
C PRO A 26 -2.83 -4.28 -9.64
N PRO A 27 -3.25 -5.55 -9.77
CA PRO A 27 -3.97 -6.26 -8.70
C PRO A 27 -3.06 -6.66 -7.53
N LYS A 28 -1.74 -6.48 -7.66
CA LYS A 28 -0.71 -6.80 -6.67
C LYS A 28 0.60 -6.08 -7.01
N SER A 29 1.49 -6.01 -6.03
CA SER A 29 2.88 -5.52 -6.17
C SER A 29 3.90 -6.46 -5.52
N GLY A 30 5.19 -6.20 -5.75
CA GLY A 30 6.27 -6.97 -5.11
C GLY A 30 6.24 -6.86 -3.58
N GLU A 31 5.88 -5.70 -3.05
CA GLU A 31 5.72 -5.44 -1.62
C GLU A 31 4.56 -6.26 -1.04
N SER A 32 3.43 -6.34 -1.75
CA SER A 32 2.29 -7.17 -1.34
C SER A 32 2.57 -8.68 -1.41
N ASP A 33 3.39 -9.12 -2.37
CA ASP A 33 3.86 -10.50 -2.46
C ASP A 33 4.74 -10.85 -1.25
N ALA A 34 5.65 -9.94 -0.87
CA ALA A 34 6.51 -10.08 0.31
C ALA A 34 5.69 -10.11 1.61
N MET A 35 4.74 -9.18 1.76
CA MET A 35 3.84 -9.11 2.91
C MET A 35 3.00 -10.38 3.04
N SER A 36 2.37 -10.82 1.95
CA SER A 36 1.55 -12.04 1.91
C SER A 36 2.35 -13.26 2.34
N LYS A 37 3.58 -13.42 1.82
CA LYS A 37 4.46 -14.55 2.17
C LYS A 37 4.82 -14.56 3.65
N ASP A 38 5.20 -13.41 4.22
CA ASP A 38 5.61 -13.34 5.62
C ASP A 38 4.42 -13.50 6.57
N MET A 39 3.27 -12.90 6.25
CA MET A 39 2.04 -13.06 7.04
C MET A 39 1.57 -14.51 7.07
N LYS A 40 1.60 -15.22 5.94
CA LYS A 40 1.31 -16.67 5.89
C LYS A 40 2.27 -17.46 6.78
N LYS A 41 3.57 -17.15 6.74
CA LYS A 41 4.57 -17.80 7.59
C LYS A 41 4.31 -17.58 9.09
N ARG A 42 3.71 -16.44 9.44
CA ARG A 42 3.30 -16.10 10.82
C ARG A 42 1.94 -16.67 11.23
N GLY A 43 1.30 -17.47 10.38
CA GLY A 43 0.04 -18.14 10.69
C GLY A 43 -1.22 -17.35 10.36
N PHE A 44 -1.11 -16.20 9.66
CA PHE A 44 -2.30 -15.51 9.17
C PHE A 44 -2.93 -16.31 8.02
N SER A 45 -4.26 -16.33 7.99
CA SER A 45 -5.07 -16.91 6.91
C SER A 45 -5.74 -15.79 6.09
N PHE A 46 -6.20 -16.09 4.88
CA PHE A 46 -6.83 -15.12 3.96
C PHE A 46 -5.98 -13.86 3.68
N VAL A 47 -4.66 -14.02 3.66
CA VAL A 47 -3.69 -12.95 3.37
C VAL A 47 -3.03 -13.18 2.01
N GLY A 48 -3.83 -13.38 0.96
CA GLY A 48 -3.33 -13.46 -0.42
C GLY A 48 -2.69 -12.14 -0.86
N SER A 49 -1.77 -12.17 -1.84
CA SER A 49 -1.06 -10.96 -2.29
C SER A 49 -1.99 -9.82 -2.73
N THR A 50 -3.07 -10.13 -3.47
CA THR A 50 -4.11 -9.15 -3.81
C THR A 50 -4.82 -8.57 -2.59
N ILE A 51 -5.08 -9.38 -1.55
CA ILE A 51 -5.68 -8.89 -0.29
C ILE A 51 -4.70 -7.98 0.43
N CYS A 52 -3.41 -8.35 0.49
CA CYS A 52 -2.36 -7.50 1.06
C CYS A 52 -2.22 -6.17 0.29
N TYR A 53 -2.28 -6.19 -1.05
CA TYR A 53 -2.20 -4.96 -1.84
C TYR A 53 -3.41 -4.06 -1.60
N ALA A 54 -4.63 -4.62 -1.57
CA ALA A 54 -5.83 -3.89 -1.22
C ALA A 54 -5.76 -3.28 0.20
N PHE A 55 -5.20 -4.02 1.16
CA PHE A 55 -4.93 -3.51 2.50
C PHE A 55 -3.92 -2.35 2.48
N MET A 56 -2.83 -2.48 1.74
CA MET A 56 -1.82 -1.42 1.60
C MET A 56 -2.41 -0.13 1.03
N GLN A 57 -3.28 -0.25 0.02
CA GLN A 57 -4.01 0.90 -0.55
C GLN A 57 -4.94 1.54 0.50
N ALA A 58 -5.76 0.73 1.19
CA ALA A 58 -6.73 1.22 2.17
C ALA A 58 -6.09 1.83 3.42
N ALA A 59 -4.97 1.27 3.88
CA ALA A 59 -4.22 1.75 5.04
C ALA A 59 -3.32 2.96 4.74
N GLY A 60 -3.29 3.43 3.48
CA GLY A 60 -2.47 4.57 3.06
C GLY A 60 -0.97 4.26 2.93
N MET A 61 -0.59 2.99 2.87
CA MET A 61 0.79 2.56 2.58
C MET A 61 1.15 2.77 1.11
N VAL A 62 0.15 2.78 0.23
CA VAL A 62 0.26 3.11 -1.20
C VAL A 62 -0.80 4.16 -1.53
N ASN A 63 -0.37 5.28 -2.10
CA ASN A 63 -1.27 6.24 -2.72
C ASN A 63 -1.50 5.84 -4.19
N ASP A 64 -2.58 5.10 -4.40
CA ASP A 64 -3.05 4.67 -5.73
C ASP A 64 -4.26 5.48 -6.22
N HIS A 65 -4.54 6.63 -5.60
CA HIS A 65 -5.43 7.59 -6.24
C HIS A 65 -4.86 7.93 -7.62
N VAL A 66 -5.70 7.81 -8.65
CA VAL A 66 -5.37 8.26 -10.00
C VAL A 66 -5.16 9.78 -10.00
N VAL A 67 -4.30 10.28 -10.89
CA VAL A 67 -3.83 11.69 -10.85
C VAL A 67 -4.95 12.73 -11.00
N ASP A 68 -6.10 12.35 -11.57
CA ASP A 68 -7.29 13.18 -11.73
C ASP A 68 -8.27 13.10 -10.54
N CYS A 69 -8.01 12.22 -9.57
CA CYS A 69 -8.77 12.16 -8.33
C CYS A 69 -8.53 13.42 -7.49
N PHE A 70 -9.58 14.07 -7.02
CA PHE A 70 -9.49 15.27 -6.18
C PHE A 70 -8.65 15.08 -4.90
N ARG A 71 -8.48 13.84 -4.44
CA ARG A 71 -7.68 13.46 -3.26
C ARG A 71 -6.20 13.22 -3.57
N TYR A 72 -5.80 13.04 -4.83
CA TYR A 72 -4.45 12.61 -5.18
C TYR A 72 -3.37 13.51 -4.58
N GLU A 73 -3.46 14.81 -4.83
CA GLU A 73 -2.52 15.80 -4.28
C GLU A 73 -2.71 16.04 -2.78
N GLU A 74 -3.92 15.87 -2.26
CA GLU A 74 -4.19 15.99 -0.82
C GLU A 74 -3.45 14.89 -0.03
N VAL A 75 -3.66 13.63 -0.41
CA VAL A 75 -3.05 12.46 0.23
C VAL A 75 -1.53 12.47 0.05
N LYS A 76 -1.05 12.84 -1.15
CA LYS A 76 0.38 12.98 -1.42
C LYS A 76 1.05 13.96 -0.45
N ARG A 77 0.44 15.14 -0.20
CA ARG A 77 0.96 16.12 0.77
C ARG A 77 0.93 15.65 2.22
N MET A 78 0.00 14.77 2.59
CA MET A 78 -0.06 14.23 3.96
C MET A 78 1.14 13.33 4.28
N SER A 79 1.68 12.61 3.28
CA SER A 79 2.81 11.68 3.47
C SER A 79 4.11 12.34 3.92
N GLY A 80 4.31 13.64 3.63
CA GLY A 80 5.50 14.41 4.04
C GLY A 80 5.37 15.09 5.40
N LYS A 81 4.22 14.96 6.08
CA LYS A 81 3.97 15.51 7.42
C LYS A 81 3.97 14.40 8.46
N SER A 82 5.11 13.71 8.61
CA SER A 82 5.37 13.02 9.86
C SER A 82 5.70 14.09 10.90
N ALA A 83 4.79 14.29 11.84
CA ALA A 83 5.10 14.95 13.10
C ALA A 83 6.15 14.15 13.88
#